data_AF-A0A017RVI1-F1
#
_entry.id   AF-A0A017RVI1-F1
#
_cell.length_a   1.000
_cell.length_b   1.000
_cell.length_c   1.000
_cell.angle_alpha   90.00
_cell.angle_beta   90.00
_cell.angle_gamma   90.00
#
_symmetry.space_group_name_H-M   'P 1'
#
loop_
_entity.id
_entity.type
_entity.pdbx_description
1 polymer ?
#
loop_
_entity_poly.entity_id
_entity_poly.type
_entity_poly.pdbx_seq_one_letter_code
_entity_poly.pdbx_strand_id
1 'polypeptide(L)'
;MSGSTISANALFHFTNDLIEIEDSLINGFYPRYCLEDFSYLFSKEKTKENYKYAVPMICFCDIPLSQIKKHIAYYGRYAIGLSKEWGRKNKINPVMYILEESLPTTYLREIFELFYDNDSSFFDCDYKNQKGDKLNTIAAYFNQFTTYLKPYENFRDNKTAEVKYYDEREWRYVPDINELIRLGLPLKLGEYKFVKEVDAFNKILYKNCRLSFNYEDLKYIIVSREKEVYDMVERIDKIDNSIFSCVAKRLLYTKIISLEKILQDF
;
A
#
# COMPACT_ATOMS: atom_id res chain seq x y z
N MET A 1 -3.97 20.62 27.30
CA MET A 1 -4.09 19.15 27.39
C MET A 1 -3.14 18.57 26.36
N SER A 2 -2.00 18.00 26.78
CA SER A 2 -1.09 17.26 25.89
C SER A 2 -1.68 15.87 25.64
N GLY A 3 -2.63 15.77 24.71
CA GLY A 3 -3.09 14.46 24.24
C GLY A 3 -1.93 13.76 23.53
N SER A 4 -1.73 12.47 23.81
CA SER A 4 -0.80 11.66 23.04
C SER A 4 -1.22 11.66 21.57
N THR A 5 -0.26 11.81 20.66
CA THR A 5 -0.55 11.83 19.23
C THR A 5 -0.99 10.43 18.81
N ILE A 6 -2.24 10.29 18.37
CA ILE A 6 -2.81 8.99 17.99
C ILE A 6 -2.35 8.58 16.59
N SER A 7 -2.34 9.50 15.63
CA SER A 7 -1.84 9.27 14.26
C SER A 7 -0.88 10.37 13.85
N ALA A 8 0.09 10.04 13.01
CA ALA A 8 1.04 10.99 12.45
C ALA A 8 0.33 11.96 11.50
N ASN A 9 0.91 13.15 11.34
CA ASN A 9 0.48 14.12 10.32
C ASN A 9 1.07 13.84 8.92
N ALA A 10 1.83 12.74 8.80
CA ALA A 10 2.45 12.28 7.56
C ALA A 10 2.03 10.83 7.25
N LEU A 11 2.11 10.47 5.97
CA LEU A 11 2.00 9.11 5.46
C LEU A 11 3.40 8.61 5.14
N PHE A 12 3.82 7.53 5.81
CA PHE A 12 5.14 6.94 5.65
C PHE A 12 5.08 5.71 4.75
N HIS A 13 5.96 5.65 3.75
CA HIS A 13 6.25 4.44 3.00
C HIS A 13 7.57 3.87 3.50
N PHE A 14 7.52 2.73 4.20
CA PHE A 14 8.71 2.04 4.73
C PHE A 14 9.24 1.00 3.73
N THR A 15 10.56 0.85 3.71
CA THR A 15 11.27 -0.18 2.93
C THR A 15 12.53 -0.67 3.66
N ASN A 16 12.99 -1.85 3.26
CA ASN A 16 14.26 -2.44 3.69
C ASN A 16 15.45 -1.99 2.83
N ASP A 17 15.21 -1.30 1.71
CA ASP A 17 16.26 -0.92 0.76
C ASP A 17 16.36 0.60 0.60
N LEU A 18 17.55 1.14 0.88
CA LEU A 18 17.85 2.56 0.69
C LEU A 18 17.73 2.97 -0.79
N ILE A 19 17.99 2.05 -1.72
CA ILE A 19 17.89 2.31 -3.17
C ILE A 19 16.43 2.60 -3.56
N GLU A 20 15.45 1.95 -2.92
CA GLU A 20 14.03 2.25 -3.17
C GLU A 20 13.62 3.66 -2.70
N ILE A 21 14.27 4.19 -1.67
CA ILE A 21 14.09 5.59 -1.26
C ILE A 21 14.61 6.53 -2.34
N GLU A 22 15.81 6.27 -2.87
CA GLU A 22 16.39 7.07 -3.95
C GLU A 22 15.54 6.98 -5.23
N ASP A 23 15.10 5.78 -5.62
CA ASP A 23 14.17 5.58 -6.73
C ASP A 23 12.88 6.37 -6.52
N SER A 24 12.30 6.34 -5.31
CA SER A 24 11.09 7.10 -5.00
C SER A 24 11.29 8.62 -5.07
N LEU A 25 12.46 9.13 -4.69
CA LEU A 25 12.79 10.56 -4.83
C LEU A 25 12.89 11.00 -6.29
N ILE A 26 13.39 10.13 -7.18
CA ILE A 26 13.59 10.43 -8.60
C ILE A 26 12.31 10.18 -9.40
N ASN A 27 11.70 9.02 -9.19
CA ASN A 27 10.63 8.45 -10.02
C ASN A 27 9.27 8.46 -9.34
N GLY A 28 9.14 8.98 -8.11
CA GLY A 28 7.89 8.91 -7.35
C GLY A 28 7.53 7.49 -6.93
N PHE A 29 6.30 7.29 -6.47
CA PHE A 29 5.83 5.96 -6.07
C PHE A 29 5.02 5.32 -7.20
N TYR A 30 5.07 4.00 -7.31
CA TYR A 30 4.29 3.23 -8.27
C TYR A 30 3.72 1.98 -7.59
N PRO A 31 2.49 1.60 -7.94
CA PRO A 31 1.87 0.41 -7.39
C PRO A 31 2.62 -0.84 -7.87
N ARG A 32 2.67 -1.83 -6.99
CA ARG A 32 3.09 -3.20 -7.30
C ARG A 32 1.95 -4.13 -6.93
N TYR A 33 1.83 -5.26 -7.62
CA TYR A 33 0.95 -6.32 -7.15
C TYR A 33 1.50 -6.88 -5.84
N CYS A 34 0.70 -6.81 -4.78
CA CYS A 34 1.03 -7.26 -3.45
C CYS A 34 0.03 -8.35 -3.05
N LEU A 35 0.53 -9.52 -2.64
CA LEU A 35 -0.29 -10.66 -2.24
C LEU A 35 -1.01 -10.35 -0.92
N GLU A 36 -2.34 -10.48 -0.93
CA GLU A 36 -3.21 -10.29 0.23
C GLU A 36 -4.11 -11.52 0.40
N ASP A 37 -4.44 -11.85 1.65
CA ASP A 37 -5.34 -12.94 1.99
C ASP A 37 -6.77 -12.41 2.16
N PHE A 38 -7.69 -12.85 1.31
CA PHE A 38 -9.11 -12.47 1.35
C PHE A 38 -10.01 -13.55 1.95
N SER A 39 -9.46 -14.65 2.48
CA SER A 39 -10.24 -15.80 2.99
C SER A 39 -11.32 -15.42 4.00
N TYR A 40 -11.08 -14.39 4.82
CA TYR A 40 -12.04 -13.88 5.80
C TYR A 40 -13.35 -13.35 5.19
N LEU A 41 -13.36 -13.02 3.88
CA LEU A 41 -14.52 -12.56 3.13
C LEU A 41 -15.32 -13.71 2.49
N PHE A 42 -14.92 -14.95 2.70
CA PHE A 42 -15.55 -16.12 2.09
C PHE A 42 -16.01 -17.14 3.13
N SER A 43 -17.03 -17.94 2.79
CA SER A 43 -17.46 -19.06 3.61
C SER A 43 -16.47 -20.23 3.51
N LYS A 44 -16.03 -20.74 4.67
CA LYS A 44 -15.06 -21.84 4.78
C LYS A 44 -15.60 -23.17 4.24
N GLU A 45 -16.90 -23.30 4.06
CA GLU A 45 -17.57 -24.57 3.74
C GLU A 45 -17.71 -24.84 2.23
N LYS A 46 -17.66 -23.80 1.38
CA LYS A 46 -18.06 -23.91 -0.03
C LYS A 46 -16.90 -23.98 -1.04
N THR A 47 -15.65 -23.74 -0.64
CA THR A 47 -14.55 -23.63 -1.60
C THR A 47 -13.25 -24.27 -1.10
N LYS A 48 -12.53 -24.90 -2.03
CA LYS A 48 -11.16 -25.42 -1.82
C LYS A 48 -10.10 -24.44 -2.34
N GLU A 49 -10.50 -23.20 -2.64
CA GLU A 49 -9.65 -22.24 -3.34
C GLU A 49 -8.72 -21.51 -2.38
N ASN A 50 -7.50 -21.24 -2.86
CA ASN A 50 -6.60 -20.34 -2.16
C ASN A 50 -7.08 -18.90 -2.39
N TYR A 51 -7.65 -18.28 -1.35
CA TYR A 51 -8.16 -16.90 -1.40
C TYR A 51 -7.08 -15.82 -1.31
N LYS A 52 -5.84 -16.18 -1.61
CA LYS A 52 -4.72 -15.24 -1.74
C LYS A 52 -4.70 -14.65 -3.14
N TYR A 53 -4.87 -13.34 -3.19
CA TYR A 53 -4.87 -12.58 -4.42
C TYR A 53 -3.91 -11.41 -4.34
N ALA A 54 -3.12 -11.20 -5.37
CA ALA A 54 -2.28 -10.03 -5.48
C ALA A 54 -3.08 -8.85 -6.01
N VAL A 55 -2.99 -7.70 -5.34
CA VAL A 55 -3.68 -6.46 -5.73
C VAL A 55 -2.67 -5.37 -6.07
N PRO A 56 -2.87 -4.58 -7.14
CA PRO A 56 -1.93 -3.51 -7.48
C PRO A 56 -2.10 -2.35 -6.50
N MET A 57 -1.13 -2.12 -5.63
CA MET A 57 -1.24 -1.07 -4.62
C MET A 57 0.09 -0.45 -4.19
N ILE A 58 0.00 0.68 -3.51
CA ILE A 58 1.09 1.28 -2.72
C ILE A 58 0.58 1.41 -1.29
N CYS A 59 1.34 0.87 -0.34
CA CYS A 59 1.00 0.93 1.08
C CYS A 59 1.80 2.04 1.78
N PHE A 60 1.11 2.79 2.61
CA PHE A 60 1.66 3.77 3.54
C PHE A 60 1.15 3.45 4.95
N CYS A 61 1.72 4.08 5.97
CA CYS A 61 1.16 4.08 7.32
C CYS A 61 1.19 5.48 7.92
N ASP A 62 0.28 5.76 8.86
CA ASP A 62 0.29 7.01 9.63
C ASP A 62 0.66 6.77 11.10
N ILE A 63 1.55 5.81 11.35
CA ILE A 63 2.03 5.48 12.70
C ILE A 63 2.88 6.65 13.22
N PRO A 64 2.59 7.20 14.42
CA PRO A 64 3.47 8.16 15.08
C PRO A 64 4.89 7.60 15.25
N LEU A 65 5.92 8.41 15.00
CA LEU A 65 7.32 7.96 15.05
C LEU A 65 7.70 7.34 16.41
N SER A 66 7.13 7.82 17.52
CA SER A 66 7.31 7.24 18.87
C SER A 66 6.76 5.81 19.02
N GLN A 67 5.91 5.34 18.11
CA GLN A 67 5.25 4.04 18.14
C GLN A 67 5.74 3.09 17.04
N ILE A 68 6.78 3.45 16.29
CA ILE A 68 7.18 2.74 15.07
C ILE A 68 7.96 1.43 15.30
N LYS A 69 8.42 1.16 16.53
CA LYS A 69 9.33 0.03 16.88
C LYS A 69 8.89 -1.33 16.34
N LYS A 70 7.61 -1.67 16.46
CA LYS A 70 7.08 -2.95 15.94
C LYS A 70 7.00 -2.96 14.42
N HIS A 71 6.66 -1.83 13.81
CA HIS A 71 6.46 -1.70 12.37
C HIS A 71 7.77 -1.86 11.59
N ILE A 72 8.86 -1.23 12.05
CA ILE A 72 10.16 -1.31 11.37
C ILE A 72 10.75 -2.72 11.34
N ALA A 73 10.37 -3.60 12.28
CA ALA A 73 10.81 -4.99 12.31
C ALA A 73 10.22 -5.81 11.15
N TYR A 74 9.15 -5.30 10.52
CA TYR A 74 8.42 -5.99 9.46
C TYR A 74 8.55 -5.29 8.11
N TYR A 75 8.52 -3.96 8.09
CA TYR A 75 8.42 -3.16 6.87
C TYR A 75 9.71 -2.45 6.50
N GLY A 76 10.71 -2.48 7.40
CA GLY A 76 12.05 -1.98 7.16
C GLY A 76 12.37 -0.68 7.88
N ARG A 77 13.60 -0.21 7.64
CA ARG A 77 14.26 0.81 8.45
C ARG A 77 14.50 2.12 7.71
N TYR A 78 14.10 2.18 6.44
CA TYR A 78 14.14 3.38 5.62
C TYR A 78 12.72 3.82 5.29
N ALA A 79 12.48 5.12 5.16
CA ALA A 79 11.15 5.59 4.76
C ALA A 79 11.16 6.97 4.10
N ILE A 80 10.13 7.25 3.30
CA ILE A 80 9.73 8.61 2.94
C ILE A 80 8.40 8.91 3.62
N GLY A 81 8.32 10.05 4.31
CA GLY A 81 7.10 10.59 4.89
C GLY A 81 6.57 11.74 4.06
N LEU A 82 5.33 11.65 3.57
CA LEU A 82 4.65 12.69 2.80
C LEU A 82 3.50 13.31 3.60
N SER A 83 3.06 14.50 3.21
CA SER A 83 1.91 15.15 3.84
C SER A 83 0.62 14.34 3.62
N LYS A 84 -0.28 14.35 4.62
CA LYS A 84 -1.64 13.81 4.45
C LYS A 84 -2.45 14.56 3.40
N GLU A 85 -2.12 15.82 3.12
CA GLU A 85 -2.71 16.58 2.01
C GLU A 85 -2.37 16.00 0.65
N TRP A 86 -1.10 15.68 0.43
CA TRP A 86 -0.64 14.98 -0.76
C TRP A 86 -1.34 13.63 -0.90
N GLY A 87 -1.45 12.87 0.19
CA GLY A 87 -2.14 11.58 0.18
C GLY A 87 -3.61 11.70 -0.23
N ARG A 88 -4.35 12.63 0.37
CA ARG A 88 -5.75 12.89 0.01
C ARG A 88 -5.91 13.32 -1.45
N LYS A 89 -5.02 14.20 -1.95
CA LYS A 89 -5.01 14.64 -3.35
C LYS A 89 -4.81 13.47 -4.33
N ASN A 90 -4.02 12.47 -3.93
CA ASN A 90 -3.77 11.26 -4.71
C ASN A 90 -4.76 10.11 -4.42
N LYS A 91 -5.89 10.39 -3.76
CA LYS A 91 -6.93 9.40 -3.42
C LYS A 91 -6.42 8.24 -2.55
N ILE A 92 -5.37 8.46 -1.76
CA ILE A 92 -4.89 7.49 -0.78
C ILE A 92 -5.89 7.44 0.38
N ASN A 93 -6.33 6.24 0.76
CA ASN A 93 -7.37 6.05 1.77
C ASN A 93 -6.87 5.12 2.89
N PRO A 94 -7.24 5.37 4.17
CA PRO A 94 -6.98 4.42 5.24
C PRO A 94 -7.69 3.09 4.95
N VAL A 95 -7.05 2.00 5.35
CA VAL A 95 -7.65 0.67 5.33
C VAL A 95 -8.74 0.58 6.40
N MET A 96 -9.83 -0.08 6.04
CA MET A 96 -10.94 -0.41 6.94
C MET A 96 -10.68 -1.79 7.53
N TYR A 97 -10.42 -1.80 8.83
CA TYR A 97 -10.20 -3.03 9.58
C TYR A 97 -11.54 -3.63 10.01
N ILE A 98 -11.75 -4.91 9.73
CA ILE A 98 -12.99 -5.61 10.08
C ILE A 98 -12.70 -6.84 10.93
N LEU A 99 -13.59 -7.14 11.88
CA LEU A 99 -13.52 -8.37 12.69
C LEU A 99 -14.12 -9.53 11.91
N GLU A 100 -13.45 -10.68 11.87
CA GLU A 100 -13.85 -11.84 11.07
C GLU A 100 -15.28 -12.31 11.41
N GLU A 101 -15.65 -12.31 12.70
CA GLU A 101 -16.96 -12.78 13.19
C GLU A 101 -17.96 -11.64 13.44
N SER A 102 -17.84 -10.53 12.74
CA SER A 102 -18.76 -9.39 12.87
C SER A 102 -19.83 -9.35 11.76
N LEU A 103 -20.97 -8.74 12.06
CA LEU A 103 -22.08 -8.59 11.11
C LEU A 103 -21.66 -8.00 9.75
N PRO A 104 -20.81 -6.94 9.66
CA PRO A 104 -20.34 -6.45 8.37
C PRO A 104 -19.61 -7.54 7.55
N THR A 105 -18.77 -8.34 8.18
CA THR A 105 -18.07 -9.44 7.51
C THR A 105 -19.04 -10.53 7.05
N THR A 106 -20.05 -10.86 7.87
CA THR A 106 -21.12 -11.80 7.47
C THR A 106 -21.86 -11.30 6.23
N TYR A 107 -22.28 -10.04 6.18
CA TYR A 107 -22.96 -9.49 5.00
C TYR A 107 -22.05 -9.44 3.77
N LEU A 108 -20.77 -9.15 3.94
CA LEU A 108 -19.81 -9.20 2.83
C LEU A 108 -19.69 -10.62 2.26
N ARG A 109 -19.63 -11.65 3.13
CA ARG A 109 -19.63 -13.06 2.71
C ARG A 109 -20.88 -13.41 1.91
N GLU A 110 -22.05 -13.03 2.42
CA GLU A 110 -23.33 -13.25 1.71
C GLU A 110 -23.35 -12.55 0.34
N ILE A 111 -22.85 -11.31 0.24
CA ILE A 111 -22.74 -10.59 -1.03
C ILE A 111 -21.79 -11.33 -2.00
N PHE A 112 -20.64 -11.83 -1.51
CA PHE A 112 -19.73 -12.65 -2.32
C PHE A 112 -20.38 -13.94 -2.81
N GLU A 113 -21.15 -14.63 -1.96
CA GLU A 113 -21.91 -15.83 -2.34
C GLU A 113 -22.94 -15.51 -3.43
N LEU A 114 -23.68 -14.41 -3.29
CA LEU A 114 -24.64 -13.98 -4.30
C LEU A 114 -23.97 -13.71 -5.66
N PHE A 115 -22.78 -13.12 -5.68
CA PHE A 115 -22.06 -12.93 -6.93
C PHE A 115 -21.57 -14.25 -7.53
N TYR A 116 -21.03 -15.15 -6.71
CA TYR A 116 -20.54 -16.44 -7.16
C TYR A 116 -21.63 -17.35 -7.73
N ASP A 117 -22.79 -17.39 -7.09
CA ASP A 117 -23.93 -18.22 -7.55
C ASP A 117 -24.52 -17.71 -8.87
N ASN A 118 -24.37 -16.41 -9.17
CA ASN A 118 -24.82 -15.82 -10.43
C ASN A 118 -23.82 -16.03 -11.57
N ASP A 119 -22.52 -15.84 -11.31
CA ASP A 119 -21.46 -16.03 -12.29
C ASP A 119 -20.15 -16.42 -11.58
N SER A 120 -19.74 -17.67 -11.72
CA SER A 120 -18.49 -18.16 -11.10
C SER A 120 -17.24 -17.47 -11.66
N SER A 121 -17.31 -16.86 -12.84
CA SER A 121 -16.23 -16.03 -13.39
C SER A 121 -16.09 -14.67 -12.70
N PHE A 122 -16.94 -14.35 -11.73
CA PHE A 122 -16.79 -13.18 -10.86
C PHE A 122 -15.42 -13.10 -10.18
N PHE A 123 -14.82 -14.25 -9.86
CA PHE A 123 -13.46 -14.34 -9.29
C PHE A 123 -12.36 -14.35 -10.33
N ASP A 124 -12.71 -14.42 -11.63
CA ASP A 124 -11.72 -14.35 -12.68
C ASP A 124 -11.08 -12.97 -12.70
N CYS A 125 -9.77 -12.98 -12.51
CA CYS A 125 -8.99 -11.79 -12.32
C CYS A 125 -8.78 -10.99 -13.63
N ASP A 126 -9.23 -11.56 -14.75
CA ASP A 126 -9.12 -11.02 -16.10
C ASP A 126 -10.44 -10.33 -16.49
N TYR A 127 -10.68 -9.13 -15.96
CA TYR A 127 -11.82 -8.29 -16.41
C TYR A 127 -11.59 -7.83 -17.85
N LYS A 128 -11.92 -8.67 -18.83
CA LYS A 128 -11.89 -8.32 -20.26
C LYS A 128 -13.26 -7.81 -20.68
N ASN A 129 -13.43 -6.49 -20.65
CA ASN A 129 -14.45 -5.74 -21.37
C ASN A 129 -15.84 -6.40 -21.45
N GLN A 130 -16.53 -6.54 -20.32
CA GLN A 130 -17.98 -6.79 -20.32
C GLN A 130 -18.74 -5.45 -20.24
N LYS A 131 -18.51 -4.58 -21.23
CA LYS A 131 -19.29 -3.34 -21.37
C LYS A 131 -20.76 -3.70 -21.62
N GLY A 132 -21.63 -3.42 -20.65
CA GLY A 132 -23.09 -3.50 -20.83
C GLY A 132 -23.84 -4.21 -19.70
N ASP A 133 -23.16 -5.05 -18.91
CA ASP A 133 -23.78 -5.71 -17.77
C ASP A 133 -23.58 -4.90 -16.47
N LYS A 134 -24.69 -4.41 -15.92
CA LYS A 134 -24.72 -3.67 -14.67
C LYS A 134 -24.25 -4.52 -13.49
N LEU A 135 -24.57 -5.82 -13.47
CA LEU A 135 -24.16 -6.71 -12.39
C LEU A 135 -22.63 -6.87 -12.38
N ASN A 136 -22.02 -7.12 -13.53
CA ASN A 136 -20.57 -7.20 -13.66
C ASN A 136 -19.85 -5.88 -13.33
N THR A 137 -20.50 -4.75 -13.58
CA THR A 137 -19.96 -3.44 -13.17
C THR A 137 -20.01 -3.26 -11.65
N ILE A 138 -21.14 -3.59 -11.01
CA ILE A 138 -21.30 -3.53 -9.55
C ILE A 138 -20.29 -4.48 -8.88
N ALA A 139 -20.17 -5.69 -9.40
CA ALA A 139 -19.21 -6.69 -9.00
C ALA A 139 -17.77 -6.17 -9.02
N ALA A 140 -17.36 -5.55 -10.13
CA ALA A 140 -16.01 -5.01 -10.30
C ALA A 140 -15.73 -3.88 -9.30
N TYR A 141 -16.69 -2.98 -9.05
CA TYR A 141 -16.56 -1.95 -8.02
C TYR A 141 -16.53 -2.50 -6.60
N PHE A 142 -17.33 -3.52 -6.31
CA PHE A 142 -17.30 -4.20 -5.03
C PHE A 142 -15.95 -4.89 -4.80
N ASN A 143 -15.42 -5.59 -5.81
CA ASN A 143 -14.08 -6.16 -5.78
C ASN A 143 -13.00 -5.11 -5.53
N GLN A 144 -13.08 -3.96 -6.20
CA GLN A 144 -12.18 -2.82 -5.95
C GLN A 144 -12.33 -2.26 -4.52
N PHE A 145 -13.55 -2.16 -4.00
CA PHE A 145 -13.77 -1.71 -2.62
C PHE A 145 -13.13 -2.65 -1.60
N THR A 146 -13.19 -3.96 -1.84
CA THR A 146 -12.61 -4.95 -0.93
C THR A 146 -11.10 -4.85 -0.78
N THR A 147 -10.38 -4.23 -1.71
CA THR A 147 -8.92 -4.01 -1.59
C THR A 147 -8.56 -3.03 -0.48
N TYR A 148 -9.53 -2.30 0.08
CA TYR A 148 -9.36 -1.42 1.23
C TYR A 148 -9.82 -2.08 2.54
N LEU A 149 -10.23 -3.35 2.51
CA LEU A 149 -10.56 -4.11 3.71
C LEU A 149 -9.32 -4.90 4.16
N LYS A 150 -9.17 -5.07 5.46
CA LYS A 150 -8.19 -5.97 6.07
C LYS A 150 -8.77 -6.54 7.36
N PRO A 151 -8.46 -7.79 7.75
CA PRO A 151 -8.86 -8.28 9.06
C PRO A 151 -8.20 -7.41 10.14
N TYR A 152 -8.90 -7.20 11.26
CA TYR A 152 -8.40 -6.44 12.41
C TYR A 152 -7.14 -7.09 13.00
N GLU A 153 -7.14 -8.40 13.06
CA GLU A 153 -6.05 -9.27 13.47
C GLU A 153 -6.10 -10.57 12.66
N ASN A 154 -4.93 -11.15 12.38
CA ASN A 154 -4.83 -12.48 11.78
C ASN A 154 -3.44 -13.07 12.03
N PHE A 155 -3.28 -14.35 11.77
CA PHE A 155 -1.98 -14.99 11.66
C PHE A 155 -1.25 -14.47 10.42
N ARG A 156 0.02 -14.12 10.58
CA ARG A 156 0.89 -13.81 9.45
C ARG A 156 1.49 -15.11 8.91
N ASP A 157 1.58 -15.24 7.59
CA ASP A 157 2.16 -16.42 6.95
C ASP A 157 3.47 -16.86 7.64
N ASN A 158 3.53 -18.14 8.01
CA ASN A 158 4.63 -18.80 8.70
C ASN A 158 4.89 -18.38 10.17
N LYS A 159 3.93 -17.74 10.85
CA LYS A 159 4.05 -17.41 12.29
C LYS A 159 2.91 -17.99 13.12
N THR A 160 3.28 -18.49 14.30
CA THR A 160 2.34 -19.00 15.33
C THR A 160 1.71 -17.88 16.16
N ALA A 161 2.14 -16.63 15.97
CA ALA A 161 1.63 -15.48 16.70
C ALA A 161 0.71 -14.64 15.83
N GLU A 162 -0.46 -14.33 16.37
CA GLU A 162 -1.43 -13.42 15.80
C GLU A 162 -0.86 -12.00 15.73
N VAL A 163 -1.05 -11.34 14.58
CA VAL A 163 -0.64 -9.97 14.33
C VAL A 163 -1.88 -9.11 14.27
N LYS A 164 -1.93 -8.09 15.14
CA LYS A 164 -2.96 -7.07 15.12
C LYS A 164 -2.70 -6.06 14.01
N TYR A 165 -3.25 -6.30 12.82
CA TYR A 165 -3.09 -5.44 11.66
C TYR A 165 -3.62 -4.02 11.86
N TYR A 166 -4.60 -3.83 12.74
CA TYR A 166 -5.08 -2.49 13.10
C TYR A 166 -3.96 -1.54 13.58
N ASP A 167 -2.95 -2.08 14.26
CA ASP A 167 -1.82 -1.29 14.76
C ASP A 167 -0.87 -0.83 13.63
N GLU A 168 -1.00 -1.38 12.42
CA GLU A 168 -0.22 -0.96 11.24
C GLU A 168 -0.70 0.36 10.65
N ARG A 169 -1.94 0.77 10.97
CA ARG A 169 -2.57 2.02 10.51
C ARG A 169 -2.33 2.27 9.02
N GLU A 170 -2.61 1.25 8.23
CA GLU A 170 -2.28 1.19 6.82
C GLU A 170 -3.17 2.14 6.02
N TRP A 171 -2.57 2.79 5.04
CA TRP A 171 -3.22 3.59 4.01
C TRP A 171 -2.83 3.03 2.65
N ARG A 172 -3.80 2.86 1.75
CA ARG A 172 -3.57 2.31 0.42
C ARG A 172 -3.84 3.33 -0.66
N TYR A 173 -2.97 3.36 -1.65
CA TYR A 173 -3.33 3.77 -2.99
C TYR A 173 -3.59 2.51 -3.82
N VAL A 174 -4.73 2.47 -4.52
CA VAL A 174 -5.03 1.43 -5.51
C VAL A 174 -5.41 2.15 -6.80
N PRO A 175 -4.80 1.81 -7.96
CA PRO A 175 -5.13 2.44 -9.24
C PRO A 175 -6.61 2.37 -9.57
N ASP A 176 -7.10 3.36 -10.32
CA ASP A 176 -8.48 3.38 -10.78
C ASP A 176 -8.79 2.16 -11.64
N ILE A 177 -9.96 1.57 -11.44
CA ILE A 177 -10.37 0.37 -12.16
C ILE A 177 -10.38 0.58 -13.68
N ASN A 178 -10.79 1.76 -14.15
CA ASN A 178 -10.82 2.06 -15.58
C ASN A 178 -9.40 2.21 -16.14
N GLU A 179 -8.46 2.68 -15.32
CA GLU A 179 -7.04 2.75 -15.68
C GLU A 179 -6.45 1.35 -15.85
N LEU A 180 -6.70 0.45 -14.90
CA LEU A 180 -6.25 -0.94 -14.99
C LEU A 180 -6.82 -1.64 -16.23
N ILE A 181 -8.12 -1.49 -16.48
CA ILE A 181 -8.79 -2.05 -17.67
C ILE A 181 -8.18 -1.48 -18.95
N ARG A 182 -7.96 -0.16 -19.03
CA ARG A 182 -7.34 0.48 -20.20
C ARG A 182 -5.95 -0.06 -20.49
N LEU A 183 -5.17 -0.34 -19.44
CA LEU A 183 -3.83 -0.90 -19.53
C LEU A 183 -3.82 -2.42 -19.76
N GLY A 184 -4.99 -3.07 -19.79
CA GLY A 184 -5.08 -4.53 -19.90
C GLY A 184 -4.53 -5.25 -18.67
N LEU A 185 -4.55 -4.59 -17.52
CA LEU A 185 -4.05 -5.12 -16.26
C LEU A 185 -5.17 -5.84 -15.49
N PRO A 186 -4.89 -7.01 -14.91
CA PRO A 186 -5.87 -7.74 -14.13
C PRO A 186 -6.12 -7.03 -12.78
N LEU A 187 -7.38 -7.00 -12.33
CA LEU A 187 -7.75 -6.27 -11.11
C LEU A 187 -7.17 -6.92 -9.84
N LYS A 188 -7.03 -8.25 -9.89
CA LYS A 188 -6.39 -9.09 -8.90
C LYS A 188 -5.52 -10.12 -9.64
N LEU A 189 -4.62 -10.81 -8.96
CA LEU A 189 -3.90 -11.95 -9.52
C LEU A 189 -4.02 -13.13 -8.57
N GLY A 190 -4.58 -14.25 -9.02
CA GLY A 190 -4.45 -15.48 -8.27
C GLY A 190 -2.98 -15.86 -8.06
N GLU A 191 -2.67 -16.51 -6.94
CA GLU A 191 -1.30 -16.81 -6.50
C GLU A 191 -0.41 -17.43 -7.59
N TYR A 192 -0.93 -18.36 -8.39
CA TYR A 192 -0.18 -18.97 -9.49
C TYR A 192 0.26 -17.94 -10.56
N LYS A 193 -0.65 -17.06 -11.01
CA LYS A 193 -0.33 -16.00 -11.97
C LYS A 193 0.61 -14.97 -11.35
N PHE A 194 0.43 -14.64 -10.07
CA PHE A 194 1.33 -13.76 -9.34
C PHE A 194 2.78 -14.28 -9.40
N VAL A 195 3.02 -15.57 -9.12
CA VAL A 195 4.36 -16.14 -9.17
C VAL A 195 4.99 -16.09 -10.57
N LYS A 196 4.19 -16.20 -11.64
CA LYS A 196 4.71 -16.34 -13.02
C LYS A 196 4.77 -15.06 -13.84
N GLU A 197 3.84 -14.13 -13.62
CA GLU A 197 3.56 -13.04 -14.55
C GLU A 197 3.69 -11.65 -13.92
N VAL A 198 3.87 -11.56 -12.59
CA VAL A 198 3.81 -10.29 -11.86
C VAL A 198 4.81 -9.24 -12.35
N ASP A 199 6.02 -9.64 -12.73
CA ASP A 199 7.05 -8.71 -13.19
C ASP A 199 6.64 -7.97 -14.47
N ALA A 200 5.93 -8.64 -15.37
CA ALA A 200 5.43 -8.02 -16.60
C ALA A 200 4.37 -6.96 -16.26
N PHE A 201 3.45 -7.27 -15.36
CA PHE A 201 2.40 -6.35 -14.94
C PHE A 201 2.95 -5.17 -14.12
N ASN A 202 3.89 -5.42 -13.20
CA ASN A 202 4.56 -4.37 -12.43
C ASN A 202 5.34 -3.41 -13.32
N LYS A 203 5.94 -3.88 -14.43
CA LYS A 203 6.59 -2.99 -15.42
C LYS A 203 5.59 -2.06 -16.13
N ILE A 204 4.37 -2.53 -16.40
CA ILE A 204 3.32 -1.69 -16.98
C ILE A 204 2.86 -0.66 -15.95
N LEU A 205 2.64 -1.07 -14.69
CA LEU A 205 2.29 -0.16 -13.59
C LEU A 205 3.35 0.91 -13.36
N TYR A 206 4.64 0.55 -13.34
CA TYR A 206 5.76 1.49 -13.19
C TYR A 206 5.71 2.62 -14.21
N LYS A 207 5.36 2.29 -15.46
CA LYS A 207 5.34 3.27 -16.57
C LYS A 207 4.11 4.16 -16.59
N ASN A 208 2.98 3.72 -16.04
CA ASN A 208 1.68 4.35 -16.27
C ASN A 208 0.97 4.86 -15.01
N CYS A 209 1.29 4.31 -13.83
CA CYS A 209 0.54 4.55 -12.59
C CYS A 209 1.36 5.27 -11.51
N ARG A 210 2.24 6.20 -11.93
CA ARG A 210 3.13 6.96 -11.04
C ARG A 210 2.36 7.96 -10.18
N LEU A 211 2.63 7.96 -8.88
CA LEU A 211 2.31 9.04 -7.95
C LEU A 211 3.53 9.96 -7.78
N SER A 212 3.44 11.15 -8.36
CA SER A 212 4.47 12.19 -8.23
C SER A 212 4.22 13.06 -7.00
N PHE A 213 5.28 13.64 -6.46
CA PHE A 213 5.22 14.60 -5.37
C PHE A 213 6.28 15.69 -5.59
N ASN A 214 6.06 16.85 -4.98
CA ASN A 214 7.03 17.93 -4.97
C ASN A 214 7.76 17.98 -3.62
N TYR A 215 8.81 18.81 -3.52
CA TYR A 215 9.58 18.89 -2.28
C TYR A 215 8.73 19.34 -1.09
N GLU A 216 7.68 20.15 -1.29
CA GLU A 216 6.77 20.65 -0.26
C GLU A 216 5.92 19.55 0.38
N ASP A 217 5.58 18.53 -0.41
CA ASP A 217 4.81 17.37 0.04
C ASP A 217 5.64 16.49 0.97
N LEU A 218 6.96 16.42 0.75
CA LEU A 218 7.87 15.63 1.55
C LEU A 218 8.03 16.23 2.95
N LYS A 219 7.89 15.40 3.97
CA LYS A 219 8.05 15.77 5.39
C LYS A 219 9.27 15.11 6.01
N TYR A 220 9.56 13.87 5.64
CA TYR A 220 10.65 13.09 6.21
C TYR A 220 11.35 12.22 5.16
N ILE A 221 12.66 12.12 5.26
CA ILE A 221 13.49 11.07 4.66
C ILE A 221 14.17 10.35 5.83
N ILE A 222 13.75 9.12 6.10
CA ILE A 222 14.24 8.34 7.22
C ILE A 222 15.33 7.40 6.72
N VAL A 223 16.54 7.55 7.26
CA VAL A 223 17.66 6.63 7.06
C VAL A 223 17.83 5.72 8.26
N SER A 224 18.43 4.54 8.11
CA SER A 224 18.49 3.57 9.21
C SER A 224 19.44 4.02 10.33
N ARG A 225 20.59 4.62 9.98
CA ARG A 225 21.65 5.00 10.94
C ARG A 225 22.08 6.46 10.78
N GLU A 226 22.58 7.08 11.84
CA GLU A 226 23.01 8.49 11.82
C GLU A 226 24.12 8.74 10.79
N LYS A 227 25.04 7.79 10.64
CA LYS A 227 26.12 7.89 9.63
C LYS A 227 25.62 7.90 8.17
N GLU A 228 24.42 7.40 7.91
CA GLU A 228 23.81 7.36 6.56
C GLU A 228 23.13 8.68 6.18
N VAL A 229 23.03 9.63 7.12
CA VAL A 229 22.46 10.96 6.84
C VAL A 229 23.28 11.68 5.77
N TYR A 230 24.61 11.66 5.90
CA TYR A 230 25.49 12.28 4.91
C TYR A 230 25.44 11.56 3.56
N ASP A 231 25.40 10.21 3.56
CA ASP A 231 25.25 9.42 2.32
C ASP A 231 23.96 9.79 1.58
N MET A 232 22.86 10.04 2.30
CA MET A 232 21.60 10.47 1.70
C MET A 232 21.68 11.91 1.14
N VAL A 233 22.42 12.81 1.80
CA VAL A 233 22.71 14.14 1.25
C VAL A 233 23.43 14.03 -0.09
N GLU A 234 24.47 13.20 -0.18
CA GLU A 234 25.20 13.01 -1.44
C GLU A 234 24.34 12.38 -2.54
N ARG A 235 23.40 11.50 -2.19
CA ARG A 235 22.42 10.96 -3.16
C ARG A 235 21.48 12.04 -3.67
N ILE A 236 20.93 12.89 -2.77
CA ILE A 236 20.06 14.00 -3.16
C ILE A 236 20.79 15.01 -4.06
N ASP A 237 22.08 15.26 -3.83
CA ASP A 237 22.88 16.14 -4.67
C ASP A 237 22.99 15.66 -6.11
N LYS A 238 23.10 14.35 -6.30
CA LYS A 238 23.20 13.68 -7.61
C LYS A 238 21.89 13.65 -8.40
N ILE A 239 20.73 13.87 -7.75
CA ILE A 239 19.44 13.92 -8.45
C ILE A 239 19.44 15.06 -9.48
N ASP A 240 18.80 14.90 -10.64
CA ASP A 240 18.78 15.96 -11.66
C ASP A 240 18.06 17.24 -11.15
N ASN A 241 18.58 18.42 -11.53
CA ASN A 241 17.98 19.70 -11.14
C ASN A 241 16.59 19.94 -11.75
N SER A 242 16.20 19.21 -12.80
CA SER A 242 14.86 19.20 -13.36
C SER A 242 13.83 18.53 -12.45
N ILE A 243 14.28 17.65 -11.54
CA ILE A 243 13.43 16.99 -10.54
C ILE A 243 13.35 17.85 -9.29
N PHE A 244 14.52 18.23 -8.75
CA PHE A 244 14.60 19.14 -7.61
C PHE A 244 15.62 20.25 -7.88
N SER A 245 15.15 21.50 -7.83
CA SER A 245 16.05 22.66 -7.92
C SER A 245 17.12 22.65 -6.82
N CYS A 246 18.23 23.37 -7.01
CA CYS A 246 19.27 23.49 -5.99
C CYS A 246 18.73 24.00 -4.64
N VAL A 247 17.72 24.87 -4.66
CA VAL A 247 17.07 25.35 -3.44
C VAL A 247 16.24 24.24 -2.80
N ALA A 248 15.45 23.50 -3.58
CA ALA A 248 14.67 22.38 -3.09
C ALA A 248 15.55 21.29 -2.46
N LYS A 249 16.67 20.93 -3.10
CA LYS A 249 17.65 19.96 -2.55
C LYS A 249 18.17 20.38 -1.18
N ARG A 250 18.57 21.64 -1.02
CA ARG A 250 19.03 22.19 0.28
C ARG A 250 17.94 22.10 1.35
N LEU A 251 16.69 22.34 0.99
CA LEU A 251 15.54 22.18 1.88
C LEU A 251 15.22 20.71 2.18
N LEU A 252 15.56 19.77 1.30
CA LEU A 252 15.38 18.34 1.57
C LEU A 252 16.37 17.83 2.63
N TYR A 253 17.59 18.37 2.71
CA TYR A 253 18.55 17.95 3.75
C TYR A 253 17.98 18.13 5.15
N THR A 254 17.20 19.19 5.38
CA THR A 254 16.57 19.47 6.68
C THR A 254 15.43 18.51 7.03
N LYS A 255 15.06 17.62 6.10
CA LYS A 255 14.02 16.59 6.27
C LYS A 255 14.60 15.20 6.48
N ILE A 256 15.93 15.06 6.42
CA ILE A 256 16.62 13.79 6.68
C ILE A 256 16.73 13.60 8.19
N ILE A 257 16.34 12.42 8.68
CA ILE A 257 16.48 12.03 10.08
C ILE A 257 16.84 10.54 10.16
N SER A 258 17.69 10.16 11.11
CA SER A 258 17.97 8.74 11.31
C SER A 258 16.93 8.07 12.20
N LEU A 259 16.65 6.81 11.91
CA LEU A 259 15.83 5.97 12.75
C LEU A 259 16.50 5.73 14.12
N GLU A 260 17.83 5.69 14.19
CA GLU A 260 18.58 5.65 15.46
C GLU A 260 18.18 6.81 16.38
N LYS A 261 18.18 8.03 15.85
CA LYS A 261 17.75 9.22 16.60
C LYS A 261 16.27 9.16 16.96
N ILE A 262 15.42 8.74 16.02
CA ILE A 262 13.98 8.58 16.29
C ILE A 262 13.75 7.63 17.47
N LEU A 263 14.46 6.50 17.53
CA LEU A 263 14.26 5.50 18.57
C LEU A 263 14.83 5.88 19.95
N GLN A 264 15.72 6.87 20.00
CA GLN A 264 16.32 7.41 21.22
C GLN A 264 15.50 8.58 21.79
N ASP A 265 15.01 9.45 20.90
CA ASP A 265 14.44 10.76 21.28
C ASP A 265 12.90 10.76 21.36
N PHE A 266 12.22 9.74 20.81
CA PHE A 266 10.75 9.62 20.79
C PHE A 266 10.25 8.34 21.47
#